data_AF-A0A167E664-F1
#
_entry.id   AF-A0A167E664-F1
#
_cell.length_a   1.000
_cell.length_b   1.000
_cell.length_c   1.000
_cell.angle_alpha   90.00
_cell.angle_beta   90.00
_cell.angle_gamma   90.00
#
_symmetry.space_group_name_H-M   'P 1'
#
loop_
_entity.id
_entity.type
_entity.pdbx_description
1 polymer ?
#
loop_
_entity_poly.entity_id
_entity_poly.type
_entity_poly.pdbx_seq_one_letter_code
_entity_poly.pdbx_strand_id
1 'polypeptide(L)'
;MCNEMTTSLKTEVLESPLEIVLKGSNTKFITAFKELLLHPVYSRPTLQFIESSVKLAPNRARVLAESEHGRLIFIQLLKQTESWYSGEDNFYLHLLNSIISQLLSADLGNLFLSTFSEPIVNEDERLSLLKIVDAAIDSLLERKSTTLDCQPLLEILFRDFTTASAQAIPFIRSADTSPEYSDSLLSQLTNIWNRLIVLLDIYQTILDNQPSLKPEILKDNIIEELVSLLGEAQKSLPRRSKLADLEKSASKSSSGNVSDHDDLDPKDFPLIKGKIIYLLGTLVQENKQVQDLVRQLQGLELVLTNCIIDLNNPFIRERSILCLRYLLANNPENQDFVAKMEAKETVSEDALHEAGYETELVNGKLALKKRT
;
A
#
# COMPACT_ATOMS: atom_id res chain seq x y z
N MET A 1 -10.11 -34.43 64.70
CA MET A 1 -11.05 -33.41 64.20
C MET A 1 -10.25 -32.17 63.85
N CYS A 2 -9.69 -32.13 62.64
CA CYS A 2 -9.17 -30.91 62.04
C CYS A 2 -10.35 -30.26 61.32
N ASN A 3 -10.80 -29.10 61.79
CA ASN A 3 -11.76 -28.29 61.04
C ASN A 3 -11.00 -27.15 60.37
N GLU A 4 -11.25 -27.08 59.07
CA GLU A 4 -10.76 -26.12 58.09
C GLU A 4 -11.12 -24.69 58.52
N MET A 5 -10.12 -23.81 58.43
CA MET A 5 -10.35 -22.37 58.33
C MET A 5 -9.62 -21.90 57.07
N THR A 6 -10.12 -22.33 55.92
CA THR A 6 -9.82 -21.74 54.62
C THR A 6 -10.40 -20.32 54.59
N THR A 7 -9.61 -19.35 55.05
CA THR A 7 -9.87 -17.95 54.76
C THR A 7 -9.57 -17.75 53.28
N SER A 8 -10.63 -17.70 52.49
CA SER A 8 -10.61 -17.28 51.09
C SER A 8 -10.08 -15.84 51.03
N LEU A 9 -8.77 -15.70 50.82
CA LEU A 9 -8.19 -14.47 50.28
C LEU A 9 -8.69 -14.37 48.85
N LYS A 10 -9.85 -13.74 48.67
CA LYS A 10 -10.20 -13.14 47.39
C LYS A 10 -9.09 -12.15 47.07
N THR A 11 -8.24 -12.50 46.12
CA THR A 11 -7.34 -11.56 45.46
C THR A 11 -8.23 -10.52 44.78
N GLU A 12 -8.54 -9.43 45.49
CA GLU A 12 -9.04 -8.22 44.85
C GLU A 12 -7.93 -7.76 43.90
N VAL A 13 -8.12 -8.07 42.61
CA VAL A 13 -7.36 -7.46 41.54
C VAL A 13 -7.70 -5.98 41.59
N LEU A 14 -6.85 -5.19 42.26
CA LEU A 14 -6.93 -3.73 42.25
C LEU A 14 -6.92 -3.28 40.80
N GLU A 15 -8.06 -2.79 40.33
CA GLU A 15 -8.21 -2.31 38.97
C GLU A 15 -7.18 -1.20 38.73
N SER A 16 -6.42 -1.34 37.64
CA SER A 16 -5.43 -0.32 37.29
C SER A 16 -6.12 1.03 37.05
N PRO A 17 -5.44 2.17 37.29
CA PRO A 17 -5.99 3.48 36.94
C PRO A 17 -6.49 3.56 35.50
N LEU A 18 -5.86 2.82 34.58
CA LEU A 18 -6.33 2.66 33.21
C LEU A 18 -7.70 1.95 33.15
N GLU A 19 -7.93 0.89 33.91
CA GLU A 19 -9.22 0.17 33.94
C GLU A 19 -10.36 1.01 34.54
N ILE A 20 -10.09 1.84 35.55
CA ILE A 20 -11.08 2.77 36.11
C ILE A 20 -11.40 3.89 35.12
N VAL A 21 -10.38 4.40 34.43
CA VAL A 21 -10.49 5.46 33.42
C VAL A 21 -11.24 4.97 32.17
N LEU A 22 -11.02 3.71 31.77
CA LEU A 22 -11.74 3.05 30.67
C LEU A 22 -13.19 2.66 31.02
N LYS A 23 -13.69 2.96 32.22
CA LYS A 23 -15.07 2.67 32.66
C LYS A 23 -15.92 3.92 32.95
N GLY A 24 -15.38 5.14 32.79
CA GLY A 24 -16.08 6.41 33.05
C GLY A 24 -17.05 6.83 31.94
N SER A 25 -17.72 8.00 32.06
CA SER A 25 -18.58 8.49 30.96
C SER A 25 -17.76 8.99 29.77
N ASN A 26 -18.09 8.50 28.57
CA ASN A 26 -17.25 8.59 27.36
C ASN A 26 -16.87 10.04 27.01
N THR A 27 -17.79 10.99 27.08
CA THR A 27 -17.56 12.37 26.62
C THR A 27 -16.56 13.15 27.47
N LYS A 28 -16.63 13.03 28.80
CA LYS A 28 -15.71 13.72 29.72
C LYS A 28 -14.31 13.12 29.65
N PHE A 29 -14.25 11.78 29.54
CA PHE A 29 -13.01 11.06 29.40
C PHE A 29 -12.25 11.47 28.12
N ILE A 30 -12.91 11.44 26.95
CA ILE A 30 -12.29 11.82 25.67
C ILE A 30 -11.76 13.26 25.73
N THR A 31 -12.55 14.18 26.30
CA THR A 31 -12.17 15.60 26.38
C THR A 31 -10.90 15.76 27.22
N ALA A 32 -10.86 15.17 28.41
CA ALA A 32 -9.68 15.21 29.27
C ALA A 32 -8.47 14.51 28.64
N PHE A 33 -8.67 13.38 27.97
CA PHE A 33 -7.60 12.66 27.29
C PHE A 33 -7.01 13.46 26.12
N LYS A 34 -7.88 14.10 25.32
CA LYS A 34 -7.48 15.01 24.25
C LYS A 34 -6.68 16.19 24.79
N GLU A 35 -7.11 16.79 25.90
CA GLU A 35 -6.36 17.87 26.56
C GLU A 35 -4.97 17.42 27.00
N LEU A 36 -4.85 16.23 27.59
CA LEU A 36 -3.56 15.67 27.99
C LEU A 36 -2.63 15.41 26.80
N LEU A 37 -3.16 14.83 25.72
CA LEU A 37 -2.38 14.55 24.50
C LEU A 37 -1.90 15.82 23.79
N LEU A 38 -2.67 16.90 23.84
CA LEU A 38 -2.30 18.19 23.24
C LEU A 38 -1.43 19.07 24.15
N HIS A 39 -1.30 18.71 25.43
CA HIS A 39 -0.56 19.52 26.39
C HIS A 39 0.95 19.35 26.22
N PRO A 40 1.75 20.43 26.13
CA PRO A 40 3.19 20.36 25.85
C PRO A 40 4.00 19.59 26.91
N VAL A 41 3.52 19.57 28.15
CA VAL A 41 4.19 18.88 29.27
C VAL A 41 3.69 17.45 29.47
N TYR A 42 2.41 17.17 29.18
CA TYR A 42 1.78 15.90 29.59
C TYR A 42 1.64 14.91 28.45
N SER A 43 1.68 15.35 27.20
CA SER A 43 1.56 14.49 26.02
C SER A 43 2.52 13.30 26.02
N ARG A 44 3.82 13.57 26.22
CA ARG A 44 4.86 12.51 26.28
C ARG A 44 4.63 11.53 27.44
N PRO A 45 4.50 11.96 28.72
CA PRO A 45 4.19 11.05 29.82
C PRO A 45 2.90 10.24 29.60
N THR A 46 1.84 10.86 29.04
CA THR A 46 0.57 10.19 28.78
C THR A 46 0.74 9.05 27.77
N LEU A 47 1.44 9.29 26.66
CA LEU A 47 1.66 8.24 25.66
C LEU A 47 2.60 7.14 26.16
N GLN A 48 3.65 7.50 26.91
CA GLN A 48 4.54 6.53 27.57
C GLN A 48 3.78 5.65 28.57
N PHE A 49 2.84 6.23 29.33
CA PHE A 49 2.02 5.46 30.26
C PHE A 49 1.15 4.43 29.55
N ILE A 50 0.53 4.79 28.41
CA ILE A 50 -0.26 3.85 27.60
C ILE A 50 0.65 2.75 27.06
N GLU A 51 1.77 3.12 26.44
CA GLU A 51 2.74 2.18 25.87
C GLU A 51 3.22 1.17 26.92
N SER A 52 3.60 1.65 28.10
CA SER A 52 4.09 0.79 29.19
C SER A 52 2.97 -0.07 29.75
N SER A 53 1.73 0.43 29.79
CA SER A 53 0.57 -0.35 30.21
C SER A 53 0.27 -1.52 29.27
N VAL A 54 0.42 -1.31 27.96
CA VAL A 54 0.21 -2.33 26.94
C VAL A 54 1.36 -3.35 26.94
N LYS A 55 2.61 -2.91 27.13
CA LYS A 55 3.79 -3.79 27.21
C LYS A 55 3.79 -4.71 28.44
N LEU A 56 3.41 -4.19 29.60
CA LEU A 56 3.56 -4.92 30.87
C LEU A 56 2.45 -5.95 31.13
N ALA A 57 1.30 -5.86 30.44
CA ALA A 57 0.17 -6.74 30.69
C ALA A 57 -0.68 -7.01 29.43
N PRO A 58 -0.67 -8.24 28.88
CA PRO A 58 -1.47 -8.62 27.69
C PRO A 58 -2.98 -8.35 27.84
N ASN A 59 -3.53 -8.51 29.05
CA ASN A 59 -4.93 -8.18 29.32
C ASN A 59 -5.24 -6.70 29.05
N ARG A 60 -4.31 -5.78 29.34
CA ARG A 60 -4.52 -4.34 29.10
C ARG A 60 -4.45 -4.01 27.61
N ALA A 61 -3.60 -4.71 26.86
CA ALA A 61 -3.58 -4.63 25.40
C ALA A 61 -4.94 -5.04 24.80
N ARG A 62 -5.50 -6.14 25.32
CA ARG A 62 -6.85 -6.60 24.94
C ARG A 62 -7.93 -5.59 25.28
N VAL A 63 -7.94 -5.03 26.49
CA VAL A 63 -8.92 -4.00 26.88
C VAL A 63 -8.78 -2.76 25.99
N LEU A 64 -7.55 -2.35 25.65
CA LEU A 64 -7.32 -1.22 24.74
C LEU A 64 -7.92 -1.47 23.33
N ALA A 65 -7.81 -2.70 22.82
CA ALA A 65 -8.38 -3.07 21.53
C ALA A 65 -9.91 -3.26 21.56
N GLU A 66 -10.45 -3.86 22.62
CA GLU A 66 -11.87 -4.26 22.70
C GLU A 66 -12.79 -3.14 23.21
N SER A 67 -12.34 -2.36 24.19
CA SER A 67 -13.20 -1.41 24.90
C SER A 67 -13.54 -0.18 24.07
N GLU A 68 -14.73 0.38 24.28
CA GLU A 68 -15.16 1.62 23.64
C GLU A 68 -14.19 2.78 23.94
N HIS A 69 -13.73 2.90 25.19
CA HIS A 69 -12.76 3.93 25.59
C HIS A 69 -11.39 3.72 24.96
N GLY A 70 -10.95 2.47 24.82
CA GLY A 70 -9.70 2.15 24.15
C GLY A 70 -9.73 2.54 22.67
N ARG A 71 -10.86 2.30 22.00
CA ARG A 71 -11.11 2.77 20.63
C ARG A 71 -11.03 4.28 20.53
N LEU A 72 -11.69 4.99 21.44
CA LEU A 72 -11.71 6.45 21.47
C LEU A 72 -10.32 7.06 21.73
N ILE A 73 -9.53 6.47 22.64
CA ILE A 73 -8.12 6.81 22.83
C ILE A 73 -7.38 6.69 21.50
N PHE A 74 -7.54 5.56 20.83
CA PHE A 74 -6.79 5.26 19.62
C PHE A 74 -7.15 6.19 18.45
N ILE A 75 -8.45 6.47 18.24
CA ILE A 75 -8.90 7.48 17.26
C ILE A 75 -8.26 8.83 17.56
N GLN A 76 -8.19 9.22 18.84
CA GLN A 76 -7.57 10.49 19.20
C GLN A 76 -6.06 10.51 18.96
N LEU A 77 -5.37 9.37 19.09
CA LEU A 77 -3.97 9.22 18.68
C LEU A 77 -3.81 9.34 17.17
N LEU A 78 -4.65 8.66 16.38
CA LEU A 78 -4.63 8.73 14.91
C LEU A 78 -4.79 10.16 14.40
N LYS A 79 -5.70 10.95 14.98
CA LYS A 79 -5.90 12.38 14.66
C LYS A 79 -4.66 13.25 14.89
N GLN A 80 -3.69 12.80 15.68
CA GLN A 80 -2.45 13.56 15.94
C GLN A 80 -1.30 13.15 15.01
N THR A 81 -1.41 12.01 14.33
CA THR A 81 -0.29 11.43 13.57
C THR A 81 0.22 12.35 12.47
N GLU A 82 -0.66 13.05 11.76
CA GLU A 82 -0.27 14.02 10.71
C GLU A 82 0.66 15.12 11.25
N SER A 83 0.35 15.64 12.46
CA SER A 83 1.20 16.63 13.12
C SER A 83 2.54 16.05 13.54
N TRP A 84 2.58 14.77 13.92
CA TRP A 84 3.80 14.08 14.34
C TRP A 84 4.70 13.73 13.16
N TYR A 85 4.14 13.34 12.01
CA TYR A 85 4.90 13.13 10.78
C TYR A 85 5.56 14.41 10.25
N SER A 86 4.97 15.57 10.54
CA SER A 86 5.50 16.87 10.16
C SER A 86 6.56 17.41 11.14
N GLY A 87 6.71 16.77 12.30
CA GLY A 87 7.66 17.19 13.34
C GLY A 87 9.08 16.66 13.12
N GLU A 88 10.06 17.33 13.73
CA GLU A 88 11.47 16.88 13.69
C GLU A 88 11.76 15.67 14.59
N ASP A 89 10.88 15.39 15.57
CA ASP A 89 11.05 14.32 16.57
C ASP A 89 10.04 13.18 16.36
N ASN A 90 10.58 12.00 16.04
CA ASN A 90 9.79 10.78 15.82
C ASN A 90 9.34 10.07 17.11
N PHE A 91 9.61 10.64 18.29
CA PHE A 91 9.31 10.02 19.58
C PHE A 91 7.87 9.50 19.71
N TYR A 92 6.86 10.31 19.34
CA TYR A 92 5.46 9.91 19.46
C TYR A 92 5.10 8.76 18.51
N LEU A 93 5.63 8.81 17.28
CA LEU A 93 5.45 7.75 16.29
C LEU A 93 6.11 6.45 16.76
N HIS A 94 7.28 6.51 17.41
CA HIS A 94 7.93 5.33 17.99
C HIS A 94 7.11 4.68 19.10
N LEU A 95 6.52 5.49 20.00
CA LEU A 95 5.64 4.95 21.05
C LEU A 95 4.37 4.33 20.47
N LEU A 96 3.75 4.98 19.49
CA LEU A 96 2.55 4.46 18.84
C LEU A 96 2.85 3.17 18.07
N ASN A 97 3.96 3.14 17.31
CA ASN A 97 4.43 1.92 16.65
C ASN A 97 4.67 0.80 17.67
N SER A 98 5.24 1.13 18.84
CA SER A 98 5.44 0.14 19.90
C SER A 98 4.13 -0.39 20.50
N ILE A 99 3.09 0.43 20.61
CA ILE A 99 1.76 -0.01 21.05
C ILE A 99 1.17 -0.97 20.02
N ILE A 100 1.19 -0.61 18.73
CA ILE A 100 0.66 -1.46 17.65
C ILE A 100 1.44 -2.76 17.53
N SER A 101 2.77 -2.71 17.59
CA SER A 101 3.63 -3.90 17.57
C SER A 101 3.24 -4.90 18.67
N GLN A 102 2.92 -4.40 19.88
CA GLN A 102 2.51 -5.24 20.99
C GLN A 102 1.11 -5.85 20.77
N LEU A 103 0.19 -5.11 20.13
CA LEU A 103 -1.15 -5.61 19.78
C LEU A 103 -1.07 -6.69 18.70
N LEU A 104 -0.27 -6.47 17.66
CA LEU A 104 -0.03 -7.45 16.60
C LEU A 104 0.63 -8.72 17.15
N SER A 105 1.64 -8.58 18.01
CA SER A 105 2.35 -9.72 18.62
C SER A 105 1.51 -10.53 19.62
N ALA A 106 0.39 -9.98 20.08
CA ALA A 106 -0.51 -10.64 21.02
C ALA A 106 -1.70 -11.34 20.31
N ASP A 107 -1.63 -11.52 18.99
CA ASP A 107 -2.70 -12.04 18.13
C ASP A 107 -4.01 -11.21 18.22
N LEU A 108 -3.91 -9.98 18.72
CA LEU A 108 -5.03 -9.03 18.79
C LEU A 108 -5.13 -8.18 17.51
N GLY A 109 -4.22 -8.37 16.55
CA GLY A 109 -4.14 -7.58 15.32
C GLY A 109 -5.44 -7.61 14.50
N ASN A 110 -6.01 -8.80 14.28
CA ASN A 110 -7.28 -8.93 13.54
C ASN A 110 -8.42 -8.22 14.28
N LEU A 111 -8.56 -8.43 15.58
CA LEU A 111 -9.56 -7.77 16.41
C LEU A 111 -9.41 -6.25 16.40
N PHE A 112 -8.17 -5.78 16.49
CA PHE A 112 -7.83 -4.37 16.45
C PHE A 112 -8.18 -3.77 15.08
N LEU A 113 -7.67 -4.33 13.98
CA LEU A 113 -7.94 -3.80 12.63
C LEU A 113 -9.42 -3.87 12.24
N SER A 114 -10.13 -4.94 12.61
CA SER A 114 -11.58 -5.05 12.39
C SER A 114 -12.36 -4.01 13.20
N THR A 115 -11.88 -3.67 14.40
CA THR A 115 -12.47 -2.63 15.24
C THR A 115 -12.36 -1.23 14.64
N PHE A 116 -11.29 -0.94 13.89
CA PHE A 116 -11.10 0.34 13.19
C PHE A 116 -11.54 0.29 11.73
N SER A 117 -12.47 -0.62 11.41
CA SER A 117 -13.15 -0.62 10.11
C SER A 117 -14.24 0.48 10.04
N GLU A 118 -14.75 0.75 8.83
CA GLU A 118 -15.91 1.65 8.59
C GLU A 118 -17.07 1.38 9.57
N PRO A 119 -17.77 2.41 10.12
CA PRO A 119 -17.64 3.86 9.88
C PRO A 119 -16.90 4.61 11.00
N ILE A 120 -16.14 3.92 11.86
CA ILE A 120 -15.61 4.50 13.12
C ILE A 120 -14.50 5.53 12.89
N VAL A 121 -13.69 5.33 11.84
CA VAL A 121 -12.59 6.23 11.44
C VAL A 121 -12.82 6.78 10.03
N ASN A 122 -12.42 8.04 9.82
CA ASN A 122 -12.44 8.65 8.48
C ASN A 122 -11.27 8.14 7.60
N GLU A 123 -11.21 8.56 6.33
CA GLU A 123 -10.18 8.09 5.38
C GLU A 123 -8.75 8.53 5.78
N ASP A 124 -8.57 9.72 6.38
CA ASP A 124 -7.27 10.22 6.85
C ASP A 124 -6.73 9.37 8.02
N GLU A 125 -7.61 9.11 8.99
CA GLU A 125 -7.33 8.26 10.15
C GLU A 125 -7.04 6.82 9.71
N ARG A 126 -7.76 6.32 8.70
CA ARG A 126 -7.52 4.99 8.13
C ARG A 126 -6.16 4.89 7.46
N LEU A 127 -5.80 5.85 6.61
CA LEU A 127 -4.47 5.89 6.00
C LEU A 127 -3.38 5.98 7.07
N SER A 128 -3.60 6.78 8.11
CA SER A 128 -2.67 6.90 9.24
C SER A 128 -2.50 5.60 9.99
N LEU A 129 -3.61 4.90 10.28
CA LEU A 129 -3.59 3.58 10.90
C LEU A 129 -2.80 2.58 10.04
N LEU A 130 -3.07 2.55 8.74
CA LEU A 130 -2.42 1.64 7.81
C LEU A 130 -0.90 1.88 7.75
N LYS A 131 -0.44 3.14 7.70
CA LYS A 131 0.99 3.49 7.75
C LYS A 131 1.68 3.02 9.03
N ILE A 132 1.00 3.13 10.18
CA ILE A 132 1.56 2.66 11.46
C ILE A 132 1.59 1.14 11.50
N VAL A 133 0.56 0.48 10.97
CA VAL A 133 0.50 -0.99 10.88
C VAL A 133 1.61 -1.52 9.96
N ASP A 134 1.84 -0.88 8.82
CA ASP A 134 2.98 -1.17 7.93
C ASP A 134 4.31 -1.09 8.68
N ALA A 135 4.58 0.04 9.33
CA ALA A 135 5.80 0.24 10.13
C ALA A 135 5.95 -0.79 11.28
N ALA A 136 4.83 -1.22 11.88
CA ALA A 136 4.82 -2.22 12.95
C ALA A 136 5.09 -3.63 12.43
N ILE A 137 4.47 -4.01 11.30
CA ILE A 137 4.71 -5.28 10.62
C ILE A 137 6.18 -5.36 10.22
N ASP A 138 6.71 -4.33 9.57
CA ASP A 138 8.11 -4.25 9.17
C ASP A 138 9.05 -4.40 10.39
N SER A 139 8.82 -3.61 11.44
CA SER A 139 9.60 -3.68 12.70
C SER A 139 9.57 -5.06 13.36
N LEU A 140 8.45 -5.78 13.28
CA LEU A 140 8.29 -7.11 13.89
C LEU A 140 8.93 -8.21 13.05
N LEU A 141 8.86 -8.12 11.72
CA LEU A 141 9.43 -9.09 10.81
C LEU A 141 10.95 -8.97 10.68
N GLU A 142 11.50 -7.75 10.75
CA GLU A 142 12.95 -7.53 10.82
C GLU A 142 13.57 -8.14 12.11
N ARG A 143 12.83 -8.06 13.22
CA ARG A 143 13.22 -8.63 14.51
C ARG A 143 12.95 -10.13 14.52
N LYS A 144 13.89 -10.92 13.99
CA LYS A 144 13.89 -12.41 13.94
C LYS A 144 13.54 -13.14 15.26
N SER A 145 13.47 -12.43 16.39
CA SER A 145 13.07 -12.95 17.71
C SER A 145 11.55 -13.08 17.91
N THR A 146 10.72 -12.43 17.10
CA THR A 146 9.25 -12.45 17.23
C THR A 146 8.61 -13.15 16.04
N THR A 147 7.74 -14.14 16.29
CA THR A 147 6.92 -14.76 15.25
C THR A 147 5.59 -14.03 15.16
N LEU A 148 5.51 -13.00 14.32
CA LEU A 148 4.23 -12.40 13.94
C LEU A 148 3.50 -13.37 13.01
N ASP A 149 2.31 -13.84 13.36
CA ASP A 149 1.44 -14.53 12.41
C ASP A 149 0.67 -13.50 11.58
N CYS A 150 1.03 -13.37 10.29
CA CYS A 150 0.37 -12.44 9.39
C CYS A 150 -0.90 -13.03 8.76
N GLN A 151 -1.14 -14.34 8.87
CA GLN A 151 -2.29 -14.99 8.22
C GLN A 151 -3.64 -14.37 8.63
N PRO A 152 -3.91 -14.05 9.91
CA PRO A 152 -5.17 -13.41 10.31
C PRO A 152 -5.37 -11.99 9.77
N LEU A 153 -4.30 -11.34 9.30
CA LEU A 153 -4.36 -9.98 8.76
C LEU A 153 -4.75 -9.97 7.28
N LEU A 154 -4.49 -11.06 6.55
CA LEU A 154 -4.63 -11.13 5.10
C LEU A 154 -6.06 -10.81 4.62
N GLU A 155 -7.08 -11.34 5.30
CA GLU A 155 -8.49 -11.09 4.95
C GLU A 155 -8.84 -9.60 5.06
N ILE A 156 -8.38 -8.93 6.12
CA ILE A 156 -8.63 -7.50 6.32
C ILE A 156 -7.88 -6.67 5.27
N LEU A 157 -6.61 -7.00 5.02
CA LEU A 157 -5.79 -6.33 4.02
C LEU A 157 -6.40 -6.47 2.62
N PHE A 158 -6.91 -7.64 2.26
CA PHE A 158 -7.53 -7.89 0.98
C PHE A 158 -8.85 -7.11 0.82
N ARG A 159 -9.69 -7.09 1.85
CA ARG A 159 -10.91 -6.27 1.87
C ARG A 159 -10.60 -4.77 1.75
N ASP A 160 -9.55 -4.32 2.42
CA ASP A 160 -9.09 -2.94 2.36
C ASP A 160 -8.59 -2.60 0.94
N PHE A 161 -7.77 -3.47 0.35
CA PHE A 161 -7.26 -3.33 -1.02
C PHE A 161 -8.35 -3.26 -2.08
N THR A 162 -9.32 -4.19 -2.04
CA THR A 162 -10.46 -4.19 -2.97
C THR A 162 -11.32 -2.93 -2.82
N THR A 163 -11.53 -2.46 -1.59
CA THR A 163 -12.25 -1.21 -1.32
C THR A 163 -11.51 0.01 -1.88
N ALA A 164 -10.20 0.14 -1.59
CA ALA A 164 -9.39 1.25 -2.07
C ALA A 164 -9.26 1.24 -3.61
N SER A 165 -9.14 0.06 -4.21
CA SER A 165 -9.12 -0.12 -5.68
C SER A 165 -10.43 0.35 -6.31
N ALA A 166 -11.57 -0.10 -5.78
CA ALA A 166 -12.89 0.31 -6.25
C ALA A 166 -13.13 1.83 -6.12
N GLN A 167 -12.62 2.45 -5.05
CA GLN A 167 -12.65 3.91 -4.87
C GLN A 167 -11.73 4.64 -5.87
N ALA A 168 -10.58 4.06 -6.24
CA ALA A 168 -9.62 4.67 -7.16
C ALA A 168 -10.07 4.65 -8.63
N ILE A 169 -10.73 3.58 -9.08
CA ILE A 169 -11.07 3.35 -10.50
C ILE A 169 -11.85 4.52 -11.16
N PRO A 170 -12.89 5.10 -10.55
CA PRO A 170 -13.60 6.24 -11.15
C PRO A 170 -12.67 7.43 -11.44
N PHE A 171 -11.68 7.66 -10.57
CA PHE A 171 -10.71 8.74 -10.75
C PHE A 171 -9.71 8.41 -11.85
N ILE A 172 -9.19 7.17 -11.89
CA ILE A 172 -8.33 6.70 -12.98
C ILE A 172 -8.99 7.00 -14.32
N ARG A 173 -10.25 6.59 -14.49
CA ARG A 173 -10.97 6.75 -15.76
C ARG A 173 -11.23 8.19 -16.16
N SER A 174 -11.25 9.11 -15.21
CA SER A 174 -11.47 10.53 -15.48
C SER A 174 -10.18 11.30 -15.72
N ALA A 175 -9.00 10.74 -15.38
CA ALA A 175 -7.71 11.40 -15.57
C ALA A 175 -7.45 11.82 -17.03
N ASP A 176 -7.86 11.01 -18.00
CA ASP A 176 -7.72 11.31 -19.44
C ASP A 176 -8.52 12.55 -19.89
N THR A 177 -9.54 12.95 -19.12
CA THR A 177 -10.43 14.07 -19.44
C THR A 177 -9.97 15.42 -18.88
N SER A 178 -8.80 15.48 -18.24
CA SER A 178 -8.26 16.67 -17.57
C SER A 178 -9.31 17.45 -16.76
N PRO A 179 -9.99 16.83 -15.79
CA PRO A 179 -11.07 17.51 -15.05
C PRO A 179 -10.50 18.58 -14.13
N GLU A 180 -11.19 19.71 -14.01
CA GLU A 180 -10.95 20.64 -12.91
C GLU A 180 -11.45 20.00 -11.61
N TYR A 181 -10.51 19.50 -10.80
CA TYR A 181 -10.82 18.94 -9.48
C TYR A 181 -10.74 20.02 -8.40
N SER A 182 -11.73 20.06 -7.51
CA SER A 182 -11.62 20.87 -6.29
C SER A 182 -10.50 20.37 -5.37
N ASP A 183 -9.90 21.25 -4.57
CA ASP A 183 -8.83 20.89 -3.61
C ASP A 183 -9.23 19.72 -2.68
N SER A 184 -10.48 19.68 -2.23
CA SER A 184 -11.00 18.59 -1.39
C SER A 184 -10.96 17.24 -2.09
N LEU A 185 -11.16 17.21 -3.41
CA LEU A 185 -11.19 15.98 -4.20
C LEU A 185 -9.78 15.49 -4.51
N LEU A 186 -8.85 16.41 -4.77
CA LEU A 186 -7.42 16.10 -4.91
C LEU A 186 -6.84 15.48 -3.63
N SER A 187 -7.25 15.98 -2.46
CA SER A 187 -6.85 15.41 -1.17
C SER A 187 -7.39 13.98 -0.99
N GLN A 188 -8.67 13.74 -1.30
CA GLN A 188 -9.26 12.40 -1.23
C GLN A 188 -8.56 11.42 -2.16
N LEU A 189 -8.27 11.85 -3.39
CA LEU A 189 -7.55 11.07 -4.37
C LEU A 189 -6.15 10.69 -3.86
N THR A 190 -5.40 11.66 -3.35
CA THR A 190 -4.07 11.45 -2.76
C THR A 190 -4.10 10.42 -1.63
N ASN A 191 -5.14 10.45 -0.79
CA ASN A 191 -5.29 9.47 0.29
C ASN A 191 -5.57 8.06 -0.22
N ILE A 192 -6.46 7.91 -1.19
CA ILE A 192 -6.77 6.60 -1.82
C ILE A 192 -5.49 6.02 -2.44
N TRP A 193 -4.69 6.85 -3.11
CA TRP A 193 -3.44 6.40 -3.71
C TRP A 193 -2.41 5.94 -2.68
N ASN A 194 -2.17 6.76 -1.67
CA ASN A 194 -1.26 6.40 -0.59
C ASN A 194 -1.71 5.13 0.12
N ARG A 195 -3.02 4.93 0.28
CA ARG A 195 -3.60 3.71 0.85
C ARG A 195 -3.27 2.49 0.00
N LEU A 196 -3.49 2.56 -1.31
CA LEU A 196 -3.11 1.48 -2.24
C LEU A 196 -1.61 1.17 -2.22
N ILE A 197 -0.78 2.21 -2.21
CA ILE A 197 0.69 2.06 -2.15
C ILE A 197 1.10 1.31 -0.89
N VAL A 198 0.63 1.75 0.28
CA VAL A 198 0.98 1.13 1.56
C VAL A 198 0.47 -0.31 1.62
N LEU A 199 -0.75 -0.60 1.11
CA LEU A 199 -1.25 -1.99 1.06
C LEU A 199 -0.37 -2.90 0.20
N LEU A 200 0.05 -2.43 -0.97
CA LEU A 200 0.96 -3.20 -1.84
C LEU A 200 2.33 -3.42 -1.18
N ASP A 201 2.84 -2.43 -0.45
CA ASP A 201 4.09 -2.54 0.29
C ASP A 201 3.95 -3.54 1.46
N ILE A 202 2.86 -3.52 2.22
CA ILE A 202 2.58 -4.51 3.27
C ILE A 202 2.60 -5.93 2.69
N TYR A 203 1.91 -6.17 1.56
CA TYR A 203 1.93 -7.48 0.92
C TYR A 203 3.34 -7.92 0.53
N GLN A 204 4.14 -7.00 -0.01
CA GLN A 204 5.51 -7.29 -0.39
C GLN A 204 6.38 -7.59 0.83
N THR A 205 6.28 -6.80 1.90
CA THR A 205 6.98 -7.01 3.18
C THR A 205 6.61 -8.36 3.79
N ILE A 206 5.34 -8.76 3.76
CA ILE A 206 4.89 -10.09 4.22
C ILE A 206 5.50 -11.19 3.36
N LEU A 207 5.46 -11.08 2.04
CA LEU A 207 6.00 -12.11 1.14
C LEU A 207 7.52 -12.25 1.22
N ASP A 208 8.25 -11.16 1.40
CA ASP A 208 9.71 -11.16 1.51
C ASP A 208 10.18 -11.85 2.81
N ASN A 209 9.40 -11.73 3.89
CA ASN A 209 9.75 -12.30 5.21
C ASN A 209 9.06 -13.65 5.49
N GLN A 210 7.88 -13.89 4.92
CA GLN A 210 7.04 -15.08 5.13
C GLN A 210 6.53 -15.66 3.81
N PRO A 211 7.42 -16.15 2.92
CA PRO A 211 7.03 -16.66 1.60
C PRO A 211 6.05 -17.85 1.66
N SER A 212 5.98 -18.55 2.79
CA SER A 212 5.00 -19.63 3.05
C SER A 212 3.54 -19.16 3.04
N LEU A 213 3.27 -17.86 3.21
CA LEU A 213 1.92 -17.29 3.13
C LEU A 213 1.44 -17.01 1.71
N LYS A 214 2.31 -17.17 0.71
CA LYS A 214 1.95 -16.99 -0.70
C LYS A 214 0.71 -17.79 -1.12
N PRO A 215 0.53 -19.08 -0.78
CA PRO A 215 -0.69 -19.82 -1.11
C PRO A 215 -1.94 -19.27 -0.43
N GLU A 216 -1.83 -18.73 0.79
CA GLU A 216 -2.97 -18.12 1.49
C GLU A 216 -3.40 -16.82 0.80
N ILE A 217 -2.44 -15.95 0.42
CA ILE A 217 -2.70 -14.72 -0.35
C ILE A 217 -3.36 -15.05 -1.70
N LEU A 218 -2.96 -16.15 -2.35
CA LEU A 218 -3.50 -16.59 -3.63
C LEU A 218 -4.90 -17.22 -3.55
N LYS A 219 -5.41 -17.54 -2.35
CA LYS A 219 -6.82 -17.98 -2.18
C LYS A 219 -7.79 -16.83 -2.41
N ASP A 220 -7.34 -15.61 -2.15
CA ASP A 220 -8.07 -14.40 -2.49
C ASP A 220 -7.95 -14.14 -3.99
N ASN A 221 -8.97 -13.51 -4.58
CA ASN A 221 -8.96 -13.08 -6.00
C ASN A 221 -8.03 -11.88 -6.22
N ILE A 222 -6.87 -11.86 -5.57
CA ILE A 222 -5.91 -10.76 -5.59
C ILE A 222 -5.26 -10.62 -6.96
N ILE A 223 -5.09 -11.71 -7.72
CA ILE A 223 -4.52 -11.67 -9.06
C ILE A 223 -5.46 -10.92 -10.02
N GLU A 224 -6.75 -11.24 -9.97
CA GLU A 224 -7.80 -10.57 -10.71
C GLU A 224 -7.85 -9.08 -10.37
N GLU A 225 -7.80 -8.73 -9.08
CA GLU A 225 -7.84 -7.34 -8.63
C GLU A 225 -6.59 -6.55 -9.07
N LEU A 226 -5.40 -7.15 -8.94
CA LEU A 226 -4.14 -6.53 -9.40
C LEU A 226 -4.13 -6.31 -10.91
N VAL A 227 -4.55 -7.30 -11.70
CA VAL A 227 -4.59 -7.19 -13.16
C VAL A 227 -5.65 -6.17 -13.60
N SER A 228 -6.82 -6.16 -12.96
CA SER A 228 -7.88 -5.18 -13.21
C SER A 228 -7.41 -3.75 -12.95
N LEU A 229 -6.83 -3.50 -11.77
CA LEU A 229 -6.32 -2.19 -11.38
C LEU A 229 -5.16 -1.74 -12.29
N LEU A 230 -4.25 -2.65 -12.65
CA LEU A 230 -3.18 -2.35 -13.61
C LEU A 230 -3.75 -1.99 -14.98
N GLY A 231 -4.78 -2.70 -15.44
CA GLY A 231 -5.43 -2.44 -16.72
C GLY A 231 -6.09 -1.07 -16.77
N GLU A 232 -6.80 -0.67 -15.72
CA GLU A 232 -7.36 0.68 -15.61
C GLU A 232 -6.25 1.74 -15.55
N ALA A 233 -5.23 1.55 -14.69
CA ALA A 233 -4.11 2.47 -14.58
C ALA A 233 -3.34 2.62 -15.91
N GLN A 234 -3.23 1.56 -16.70
CA GLN A 234 -2.55 1.58 -17.99
C GLN A 234 -3.30 2.38 -19.05
N LYS A 235 -4.65 2.38 -19.02
CA LYS A 235 -5.47 3.12 -19.98
C LYS A 235 -5.36 4.63 -19.78
N SER A 236 -5.33 5.06 -18.52
CA SER A 236 -5.59 6.47 -18.18
C SER A 236 -4.44 7.21 -17.50
N LEU A 237 -3.36 6.54 -17.13
CA LEU A 237 -2.18 7.23 -16.58
C LEU A 237 -1.10 7.41 -17.65
N PRO A 238 -0.77 8.66 -18.01
CA PRO A 238 0.19 8.93 -19.07
C PRO A 238 1.59 8.43 -18.71
N ARG A 239 2.30 7.95 -19.72
CA ARG A 239 3.70 7.56 -19.66
C ARG A 239 4.56 8.75 -20.06
N ARG A 240 5.64 9.00 -19.34
CA ARG A 240 6.59 10.07 -19.70
C ARG A 240 7.84 9.47 -20.33
N SER A 241 8.07 9.80 -21.60
CA SER A 241 9.26 9.37 -22.35
C SER A 241 10.32 10.48 -22.39
N LYS A 242 11.61 10.10 -22.49
CA LYS A 242 12.71 11.07 -22.73
C LYS A 242 12.54 11.86 -24.03
N LEU A 243 11.89 11.28 -25.04
CA LEU A 243 11.64 11.94 -26.31
C LEU A 243 10.64 13.09 -26.16
N ALA A 244 9.58 12.89 -25.36
CA ALA A 244 8.62 13.93 -25.05
C ALA A 244 9.26 15.12 -24.30
N ASP A 245 10.22 14.87 -23.42
CA ASP A 245 10.99 15.94 -22.75
C ASP A 245 11.89 16.72 -23.71
N LEU A 246 12.48 16.03 -24.71
CA LEU A 246 13.30 16.65 -25.75
C LEU A 246 12.46 17.51 -26.70
N GLU A 247 11.26 17.07 -27.06
CA GLU A 247 10.31 17.84 -27.88
C GLU A 247 9.79 19.08 -27.15
N LYS A 248 9.47 18.95 -25.85
CA LYS A 248 9.08 20.10 -25.01
C LYS A 248 10.20 21.13 -24.86
N SER A 249 11.45 20.67 -24.75
CA SER A 249 12.61 21.58 -24.65
C SER A 249 12.99 22.22 -25.98
N ALA A 250 12.78 21.53 -27.12
CA ALA A 250 12.91 22.12 -28.46
C ALA A 250 11.82 23.15 -28.79
N SER A 251 10.62 23.01 -28.22
CA SER A 251 9.48 23.91 -28.44
C SER A 251 9.53 25.19 -27.59
N LYS A 252 10.38 25.24 -26.55
CA LYS A 252 10.54 26.41 -25.65
C LYS A 252 11.41 27.53 -26.21
N SER A 253 11.89 27.44 -27.47
CA SER A 253 12.70 28.50 -28.11
C SER A 253 11.89 29.60 -28.80
N SER A 254 10.55 29.57 -28.77
CA SER A 254 9.75 30.67 -29.32
C SER A 254 8.46 30.90 -28.55
N SER A 255 8.39 32.08 -27.94
CA SER A 255 7.24 32.70 -27.26
C SER A 255 7.05 32.37 -25.79
N GLY A 256 7.25 33.40 -24.97
CA GLY A 256 7.03 33.39 -23.53
C GLY A 256 5.55 33.41 -23.14
N ASN A 257 5.34 33.06 -21.87
CA ASN A 257 4.07 33.00 -21.12
C ASN A 257 3.08 31.96 -21.61
N VAL A 258 3.33 30.70 -21.22
CA VAL A 258 2.30 29.68 -21.05
C VAL A 258 2.32 29.29 -19.57
N SER A 259 1.16 29.33 -18.93
CA SER A 259 0.93 28.89 -17.55
C SER A 259 1.43 27.46 -17.34
N ASP A 260 2.26 27.26 -16.31
CA ASP A 260 2.93 26.01 -15.90
C ASP A 260 1.97 24.90 -15.36
N HIS A 261 0.72 24.84 -15.81
CA HIS A 261 -0.30 23.93 -15.25
C HIS A 261 -0.55 22.63 -16.05
N ASP A 262 0.26 22.34 -17.08
CA ASP A 262 -0.04 21.26 -18.05
C ASP A 262 0.80 19.98 -17.91
N ASP A 263 1.35 19.71 -16.73
CA ASP A 263 2.00 18.43 -16.44
C ASP A 263 1.45 17.88 -15.11
N LEU A 264 0.76 16.73 -15.18
CA LEU A 264 0.52 15.90 -14.00
C LEU A 264 1.88 15.67 -13.33
N ASP A 265 2.05 16.12 -12.08
CA ASP A 265 3.29 15.92 -11.33
C ASP A 265 3.42 14.40 -11.12
N PRO A 266 4.61 13.78 -11.33
CA PRO A 266 4.86 12.42 -10.85
C PRO A 266 4.46 12.18 -9.38
N LYS A 267 4.31 13.25 -8.58
CA LYS A 267 3.70 13.24 -7.23
C LYS A 267 2.18 12.97 -7.20
N ASP A 268 1.46 13.19 -8.30
CA ASP A 268 0.02 12.98 -8.39
C ASP A 268 -0.33 11.49 -8.60
N PHE A 269 0.59 10.70 -9.18
CA PHE A 269 0.40 9.26 -9.45
C PHE A 269 1.66 8.38 -9.27
N PRO A 270 2.44 8.52 -8.19
CA PRO A 270 3.74 7.89 -8.11
C PRO A 270 3.60 6.37 -7.99
N LEU A 271 4.17 5.67 -8.96
CA LEU A 271 4.69 4.30 -8.82
C LEU A 271 3.66 3.16 -8.73
N ILE A 272 2.34 3.43 -8.76
CA ILE A 272 1.30 2.40 -8.58
C ILE A 272 1.44 1.23 -9.58
N LYS A 273 1.59 1.51 -10.87
CA LYS A 273 1.83 0.48 -11.91
C LYS A 273 3.04 -0.39 -11.57
N GLY A 274 4.12 0.25 -11.12
CA GLY A 274 5.35 -0.47 -10.77
C GLY A 274 5.21 -1.33 -9.51
N LYS A 275 4.47 -0.88 -8.49
CA LYS A 275 4.20 -1.67 -7.27
C LYS A 275 3.30 -2.86 -7.57
N ILE A 276 2.24 -2.67 -8.38
CA ILE A 276 1.36 -3.76 -8.83
C ILE A 276 2.17 -4.81 -9.60
N ILE A 277 2.97 -4.39 -10.58
CA ILE A 277 3.79 -5.31 -11.39
C ILE A 277 4.81 -6.06 -10.51
N TYR A 278 5.38 -5.40 -9.50
CA TYR A 278 6.32 -6.03 -8.59
C TYR A 278 5.66 -7.12 -7.75
N LEU A 279 4.54 -6.81 -7.08
CA LEU A 279 3.78 -7.78 -6.30
C LEU A 279 3.29 -8.93 -7.18
N LEU A 280 2.77 -8.63 -8.38
CA LEU A 280 2.35 -9.63 -9.36
C LEU A 280 3.51 -10.58 -9.72
N GLY A 281 4.71 -10.04 -9.95
CA GLY A 281 5.91 -10.85 -10.20
C GLY A 281 6.23 -11.81 -9.04
N THR A 282 6.20 -11.31 -7.80
CA THR A 282 6.41 -12.12 -6.58
C THR A 282 5.38 -13.25 -6.48
N LEU A 283 4.11 -12.98 -6.78
CA LEU A 283 3.03 -13.97 -6.74
C LEU A 283 3.09 -14.98 -7.91
N VAL A 284 3.58 -14.58 -9.07
CA VAL A 284 3.74 -15.46 -10.25
C VAL A 284 4.92 -16.41 -10.11
N GLN A 285 5.99 -16.01 -9.41
CA GLN A 285 7.24 -16.77 -9.33
C GLN A 285 7.02 -18.25 -8.98
N GLU A 286 7.52 -19.15 -9.82
CA GLU A 286 7.46 -20.61 -9.63
C GLU A 286 6.03 -21.19 -9.49
N ASN A 287 5.01 -20.50 -10.02
CA ASN A 287 3.62 -20.96 -9.96
C ASN A 287 2.94 -20.96 -11.34
N LYS A 288 2.91 -22.12 -12.03
CA LYS A 288 2.30 -22.25 -13.36
C LYS A 288 0.82 -21.88 -13.39
N GLN A 289 0.05 -22.22 -12.35
CA GLN A 289 -1.38 -21.90 -12.31
C GLN A 289 -1.60 -20.39 -12.32
N VAL A 290 -0.81 -19.65 -11.53
CA VAL A 290 -0.87 -18.18 -11.52
C VAL A 290 -0.34 -17.59 -12.82
N GLN A 291 0.73 -18.14 -13.41
CA GLN A 291 1.22 -17.72 -14.72
C GLN A 291 0.13 -17.84 -15.81
N ASP A 292 -0.60 -18.95 -15.83
CA ASP A 292 -1.68 -19.20 -16.77
C ASP A 292 -2.89 -18.28 -16.51
N LEU A 293 -3.23 -18.04 -15.24
CA LEU A 293 -4.28 -17.11 -14.84
C LEU A 293 -3.98 -15.68 -15.31
N VAL A 294 -2.75 -15.21 -15.09
CA VAL A 294 -2.33 -13.87 -15.55
C VAL A 294 -2.45 -13.74 -17.07
N ARG A 295 -2.07 -14.77 -17.84
CA ARG A 295 -2.29 -14.77 -19.30
C ARG A 295 -3.78 -14.75 -19.66
N GLN A 296 -4.62 -15.53 -18.97
CA GLN A 296 -6.07 -15.56 -19.22
C GLN A 296 -6.75 -14.21 -18.94
N LEU A 297 -6.24 -13.48 -17.94
CA LEU A 297 -6.71 -12.15 -17.58
C LEU A 297 -6.12 -11.02 -18.44
N GLN A 298 -5.37 -11.34 -19.51
CA GLN A 298 -4.66 -10.37 -20.36
C GLN A 298 -3.59 -9.55 -19.60
N GLY A 299 -3.17 -10.03 -18.43
CA GLY A 299 -2.17 -9.37 -17.60
C GLY A 299 -0.76 -9.48 -18.17
N LEU A 300 -0.49 -10.50 -18.99
CA LEU A 300 0.81 -10.69 -19.61
C LEU A 300 1.11 -9.55 -20.61
N GLU A 301 0.13 -9.15 -21.41
CA GLU A 301 0.19 -8.01 -22.34
C GLU A 301 0.39 -6.68 -21.60
N LEU A 302 -0.28 -6.51 -20.45
CA LEU A 302 -0.12 -5.33 -19.59
C LEU A 302 1.32 -5.22 -19.05
N VAL A 303 1.91 -6.33 -18.60
CA VAL A 303 3.31 -6.36 -18.14
C VAL A 303 4.28 -6.05 -19.29
N LEU A 304 4.06 -6.63 -20.48
CA LEU A 304 4.88 -6.35 -21.65
C LEU A 304 4.89 -4.87 -22.04
N THR A 305 3.72 -4.22 -22.02
CA THR A 305 3.58 -2.79 -22.34
C THR A 305 4.39 -1.89 -21.41
N ASN A 306 4.72 -2.39 -20.21
CA ASN A 306 5.51 -1.67 -19.20
C ASN A 306 7.00 -2.07 -19.19
N CYS A 307 7.47 -2.88 -20.16
CA CYS A 307 8.90 -3.25 -20.34
C CYS A 307 9.77 -2.16 -20.98
N ILE A 308 9.39 -0.90 -20.80
CA ILE A 308 9.97 0.28 -21.42
C ILE A 308 10.24 1.35 -20.36
N ILE A 309 11.06 2.34 -20.72
CA ILE A 309 11.41 3.43 -19.81
C ILE A 309 10.19 4.34 -19.62
N ASP A 310 9.83 4.58 -18.36
CA ASP A 310 8.90 5.61 -17.93
C ASP A 310 9.60 6.51 -16.91
N LEU A 311 9.75 7.80 -17.21
CA LEU A 311 10.43 8.75 -16.31
C LEU A 311 9.61 9.02 -15.05
N ASN A 312 8.30 8.78 -15.09
CA ASN A 312 7.44 8.88 -13.90
C ASN A 312 7.61 7.68 -12.97
N ASN A 313 8.19 6.57 -13.45
CA ASN A 313 8.41 5.37 -12.66
C ASN A 313 9.73 4.70 -13.02
N PRO A 314 10.85 5.16 -12.44
CA PRO A 314 12.20 4.74 -12.83
C PRO A 314 12.47 3.24 -12.76
N PHE A 315 11.71 2.49 -11.96
CA PHE A 315 11.88 1.03 -11.76
C PHE A 315 10.86 0.18 -12.51
N ILE A 316 9.90 0.79 -13.24
CA ILE A 316 8.83 0.04 -13.88
C ILE A 316 9.37 -0.94 -14.92
N ARG A 317 10.41 -0.53 -15.66
CA ARG A 317 11.00 -1.35 -16.71
C ARG A 317 11.60 -2.63 -16.13
N GLU A 318 12.45 -2.48 -15.12
CA GLU A 318 13.17 -3.59 -14.49
C GLU A 318 12.20 -4.54 -13.80
N ARG A 319 11.18 -3.99 -13.11
CA ARG A 319 10.12 -4.78 -12.47
C ARG A 319 9.28 -5.53 -13.50
N SER A 320 8.94 -4.91 -14.63
CA SER A 320 8.21 -5.56 -15.72
C SER A 320 9.02 -6.67 -16.37
N ILE A 321 10.32 -6.45 -16.64
CA ILE A 321 11.21 -7.49 -17.18
C ILE A 321 11.33 -8.67 -16.21
N LEU A 322 11.45 -8.39 -14.91
CA LEU A 322 11.51 -9.43 -13.88
C LEU A 322 10.21 -10.24 -13.81
N CYS A 323 9.07 -9.56 -13.79
CA CYS A 323 7.75 -10.18 -13.79
C CYS A 323 7.53 -11.01 -15.07
N LEU A 324 7.89 -10.49 -16.24
CA LEU A 324 7.84 -11.20 -17.51
C LEU A 324 8.70 -12.47 -17.49
N ARG A 325 9.93 -12.38 -16.95
CA ARG A 325 10.79 -13.56 -16.79
C ARG A 325 10.10 -14.64 -15.96
N TYR A 326 9.42 -14.26 -14.88
CA TYR A 326 8.67 -15.21 -14.05
C TYR A 326 7.41 -15.74 -14.75
N LEU A 327 6.73 -14.93 -15.56
CA LEU A 327 5.57 -15.37 -16.36
C LEU A 327 5.95 -16.41 -17.42
N LEU A 328 7.16 -16.32 -17.98
CA LEU A 328 7.63 -17.20 -19.06
C LEU A 328 8.40 -18.43 -18.56
N ALA A 329 8.87 -18.41 -17.31
CA ALA A 329 9.70 -19.47 -16.75
C ALA A 329 8.95 -20.81 -16.72
N ASN A 330 9.47 -21.80 -17.48
CA ASN A 330 8.91 -23.15 -17.60
C ASN A 330 7.43 -23.19 -18.05
N ASN A 331 6.98 -22.20 -18.82
CA ASN A 331 5.60 -22.11 -19.33
C ASN A 331 5.60 -21.95 -20.86
N PRO A 332 5.54 -23.05 -21.63
CA PRO A 332 5.55 -22.99 -23.09
C PRO A 332 4.33 -22.26 -23.65
N GLU A 333 3.17 -22.32 -23.00
CA GLU A 333 1.96 -21.63 -23.45
C GLU A 333 2.11 -20.11 -23.40
N ASN A 334 2.76 -19.59 -22.35
CA ASN A 334 3.09 -18.16 -22.25
C ASN A 334 4.20 -17.77 -23.23
N GLN A 335 5.21 -18.62 -23.44
CA GLN A 335 6.28 -18.39 -24.43
C GLN A 335 5.73 -18.31 -25.86
N ASP A 336 4.88 -19.27 -26.24
CA ASP A 336 4.21 -19.31 -27.54
C ASP A 336 3.31 -18.09 -27.75
N PHE A 337 2.66 -17.62 -26.68
CA PHE A 337 1.82 -16.43 -26.73
C PHE A 337 2.64 -15.17 -27.05
N VAL A 338 3.78 -14.96 -26.38
CA VAL A 338 4.69 -13.85 -26.66
C VAL A 338 5.28 -13.93 -28.06
N ALA A 339 5.75 -15.11 -28.49
CA ALA A 339 6.31 -15.29 -29.82
C ALA A 339 5.31 -14.94 -30.94
N LYS A 340 4.02 -15.23 -30.75
CA LYS A 340 2.96 -14.86 -31.69
C LYS A 340 2.67 -13.35 -31.71
N MET A 341 2.94 -12.63 -30.61
CA MET A 341 2.79 -11.17 -30.58
C MET A 341 3.96 -10.48 -31.29
N GLU A 342 5.20 -10.90 -31.04
CA GLU A 342 6.39 -10.38 -31.73
C GLU A 342 6.25 -10.54 -33.26
N ALA A 343 5.80 -11.71 -33.71
CA ALA A 343 5.56 -11.97 -35.13
C ALA A 343 4.50 -11.04 -35.75
N LYS A 344 3.50 -10.57 -34.98
CA LYS A 344 2.50 -9.61 -35.46
C LYS A 344 3.04 -8.18 -35.49
N GLU A 345 3.84 -7.78 -34.49
CA GLU A 345 4.45 -6.45 -34.45
C GLU A 345 5.44 -6.24 -35.60
N THR A 346 6.25 -7.25 -35.94
CA THR A 346 7.16 -7.19 -37.11
C THR A 346 6.44 -7.08 -38.45
N VAL A 347 5.21 -7.58 -38.56
CA VAL A 347 4.37 -7.41 -39.76
C VAL A 347 3.71 -6.03 -39.80
N SER A 348 3.59 -5.34 -38.65
CA SER A 348 3.01 -4.00 -38.51
C SER A 348 4.02 -2.86 -38.75
N GLU A 349 5.28 -3.14 -39.12
CA GLU A 349 6.24 -2.12 -39.58
C GLU A 349 5.81 -1.42 -40.89
N ASP A 350 4.66 -1.79 -41.46
CA ASP A 350 3.97 -1.06 -42.53
C ASP A 350 3.79 0.44 -42.22
N ALA A 351 3.69 0.83 -40.95
CA ALA A 351 3.63 2.24 -40.53
C ALA A 351 4.95 3.01 -40.76
N LEU A 352 6.11 2.35 -40.62
CA LEU A 352 7.42 2.93 -40.97
C LEU A 352 7.56 3.05 -42.49
N HIS A 353 7.05 2.05 -43.22
CA HIS A 353 6.99 2.05 -44.67
C HIS A 353 6.08 3.15 -45.24
N GLU A 354 4.92 3.41 -44.63
CA GLU A 354 4.02 4.52 -44.99
C GLU A 354 4.66 5.89 -44.70
N ALA A 355 5.47 6.00 -43.64
CA ALA A 355 6.24 7.20 -43.32
C ALA A 355 7.53 7.38 -44.16
N GLY A 356 7.86 6.43 -45.05
CA GLY A 356 9.02 6.48 -45.93
C GLY A 356 10.35 6.13 -45.28
N TYR A 357 10.34 5.30 -44.23
CA TYR A 357 11.56 4.81 -43.56
C TYR A 357 11.57 3.28 -43.49
N GLU A 358 12.77 2.71 -43.55
CA GLU A 358 13.05 1.28 -43.36
C GLU A 358 13.99 1.11 -42.16
N THR A 359 13.90 -0.02 -41.46
CA THR A 359 14.81 -0.38 -40.37
C THR A 359 15.98 -1.21 -40.93
N GLU A 360 17.21 -0.78 -40.65
CA GLU A 360 18.44 -1.51 -41.00
C GLU A 360 19.21 -1.86 -39.72
N LEU A 361 19.61 -3.13 -39.59
CA LEU A 361 20.41 -3.60 -38.46
C LEU A 361 21.90 -3.34 -38.75
N VAL A 362 22.45 -2.29 -38.14
CA VAL A 362 23.89 -1.97 -38.23
C VAL A 362 24.57 -2.29 -36.90
N ASN A 363 25.49 -3.26 -36.91
CA ASN A 363 26.25 -3.69 -35.74
C ASN A 363 25.39 -4.11 -34.54
N GLY A 364 24.27 -4.80 -34.79
CA GLY A 364 23.35 -5.25 -33.74
C GLY A 364 22.52 -4.15 -33.08
N LYS A 365 22.51 -2.93 -33.65
CA LYS A 365 21.61 -1.84 -33.26
C LYS A 365 20.68 -1.50 -34.44
N LEU A 366 19.38 -1.40 -34.15
CA LEU A 366 18.38 -0.96 -35.12
C LEU A 366 18.64 0.51 -35.49
N ALA A 367 18.83 0.80 -36.77
CA ALA A 367 18.97 2.15 -37.31
C ALA A 367 17.86 2.41 -38.33
N LEU A 368 17.32 3.63 -38.35
CA LEU A 368 16.29 4.04 -39.30
C LEU A 368 16.93 4.65 -40.55
N LYS A 369 16.55 4.18 -41.73
CA LYS A 369 17.01 4.66 -43.03
C LYS A 369 15.84 5.22 -43.81
N LYS A 370 16.01 6.38 -44.42
CA LYS A 370 14.99 6.97 -45.30
C LYS A 370 14.94 6.18 -46.61
N ARG A 371 13.74 5.72 -46.99
CA ARG A 371 13.52 5.00 -48.24
C ARG A 371 13.66 5.97 -49.42
N THR A 372 14.67 5.77 -50.25
CA THR A 372 14.92 6.56 -51.48
C THR A 372 14.00 6.15 -52.62
#